data_AF-A0A8X7BZQ2-F1
#
_entry.id   AF-A0A8X7BZQ2-F1
#
_cell.length_a   1.000
_cell.length_b   1.000
_cell.length_c   1.000
_cell.angle_alpha   90.00
_cell.angle_beta   90.00
_cell.angle_gamma   90.00
#
_symmetry.space_group_name_H-M   'P 1'
#
loop_
_entity.id
_entity.type
_entity.pdbx_description
1 polymer ?
#
loop_
_entity_poly.entity_id
_entity_poly.type
_entity_poly.pdbx_seq_one_letter_code
_entity_poly.pdbx_strand_id
1 'polypeptide(L)'
;MDHNKIYEKITITDLQELMPFIHWTHYFDSAFKQVGRKISASEDVVIYAKEYFVKLTELVTKYLYNPQGRVTLINYAAWTVIRGKIRYLSKPFRDAKAGLNEAMFGSKDKDVRWETCVSVVDDGITFAVNAMFIRETFKGESQSILVLWDLLWAMNLLMLLMIQLNGKTTLGENLADCGGLKVAFQAYQKWVAENHKELPLPGVPLTHNQLFFLAYAHSECSVSTPEKLRFSALTDTHSAPKYRVIGPLSNSEDFAREFKCRSKSAMNPQPKCEIW
;
A
#
# COMPACT_ATOMS: atom_id res chain seq x y z
N MET A 1 10.64 -7.60 -5.62
CA MET A 1 10.75 -9.05 -5.95
C MET A 1 10.47 -9.20 -7.45
N ASP A 2 11.15 -10.11 -8.14
CA ASP A 2 10.94 -10.34 -9.58
C ASP A 2 9.62 -11.08 -9.80
N HIS A 3 8.63 -10.42 -10.40
CA HIS A 3 7.28 -10.98 -10.61
C HIS A 3 7.34 -12.25 -11.47
N ASN A 4 8.31 -12.35 -12.37
CA ASN A 4 8.49 -13.52 -13.22
C ASN A 4 8.95 -14.75 -12.44
N LYS A 5 9.49 -14.59 -11.23
CA LYS A 5 9.98 -15.70 -10.39
C LYS A 5 8.91 -16.31 -9.48
N ILE A 6 7.84 -15.56 -9.19
CA ILE A 6 6.75 -16.01 -8.31
C ILE A 6 5.49 -16.37 -9.08
N TYR A 7 5.39 -15.99 -10.35
CA TYR A 7 4.29 -16.33 -11.22
C TYR A 7 4.41 -17.80 -11.67
N GLU A 8 3.55 -18.67 -11.15
CA GLU A 8 3.42 -20.04 -11.62
C GLU A 8 1.99 -20.28 -12.12
N LYS A 9 1.88 -20.70 -13.38
CA LYS A 9 0.62 -21.04 -14.02
C LYS A 9 0.45 -22.56 -14.02
N ILE A 10 -0.59 -23.06 -13.38
CA ILE A 10 -0.90 -24.49 -13.24
C ILE A 10 -2.37 -24.75 -13.55
N THR A 11 -2.75 -25.99 -13.82
CA THR A 11 -4.17 -26.31 -14.01
C THR A 11 -4.89 -26.49 -12.66
N ILE A 12 -6.23 -26.41 -12.64
CA ILE A 12 -7.01 -26.76 -11.45
C ILE A 12 -6.77 -28.22 -11.03
N THR A 13 -6.49 -29.11 -11.97
CA THR A 13 -6.09 -30.51 -11.68
C THR A 13 -4.80 -30.53 -10.85
N ASP A 14 -3.76 -29.83 -11.30
CA ASP A 14 -2.50 -29.74 -10.56
C ASP A 14 -2.68 -29.05 -9.19
N LEU A 15 -3.56 -28.03 -9.13
CA LEU A 15 -3.92 -27.36 -7.88
C LEU A 15 -4.58 -28.34 -6.89
N GLN A 16 -5.43 -29.24 -7.40
CA GLN A 16 -6.12 -30.24 -6.62
C GLN A 16 -5.14 -31.26 -6.00
N GLU A 17 -4.08 -31.61 -6.73
CA GLU A 17 -2.99 -32.46 -6.22
C GLU A 17 -2.13 -31.72 -5.17
N LEU A 18 -1.82 -30.45 -5.42
CA LEU A 18 -1.02 -29.61 -4.53
C LEU A 18 -1.73 -29.32 -3.20
N MET A 19 -3.05 -29.11 -3.25
CA MET A 19 -3.89 -28.68 -2.13
C MET A 19 -5.18 -29.51 -2.03
N PRO A 20 -5.11 -30.79 -1.62
CA PRO A 20 -6.24 -31.71 -1.64
C PRO A 20 -7.32 -31.42 -0.58
N PHE A 21 -7.11 -30.44 0.29
CA PHE A 21 -8.03 -30.11 1.39
C PHE A 21 -9.26 -29.30 0.97
N ILE A 22 -9.32 -28.82 -0.28
CA ILE A 22 -10.48 -28.16 -0.90
C ILE A 22 -10.78 -28.84 -2.23
N HIS A 23 -12.06 -29.00 -2.57
CA HIS A 23 -12.50 -29.38 -3.91
C HIS A 23 -12.48 -28.15 -4.83
N TRP A 24 -11.34 -27.87 -5.45
CA TRP A 24 -11.10 -26.60 -6.17
C TRP A 24 -12.01 -26.41 -7.38
N THR A 25 -12.24 -27.45 -8.18
CA THR A 25 -13.15 -27.37 -9.33
C THR A 25 -14.56 -26.97 -8.90
N HIS A 26 -15.07 -27.59 -7.84
CA HIS A 26 -16.40 -27.25 -7.30
C HIS A 26 -16.41 -25.85 -6.67
N TYR A 27 -15.33 -25.46 -5.98
CA TYR A 27 -15.19 -24.13 -5.38
C TYR A 27 -15.27 -23.04 -6.45
N PHE A 28 -14.46 -23.14 -7.52
CA PHE A 28 -14.48 -22.17 -8.60
C PHE A 28 -15.80 -22.22 -9.38
N ASP A 29 -16.30 -23.40 -9.74
CA ASP A 29 -17.58 -23.52 -10.45
C ASP A 29 -18.74 -22.86 -9.67
N SER A 30 -18.78 -23.06 -8.35
CA SER A 30 -19.76 -22.40 -7.47
C SER A 30 -19.59 -20.88 -7.42
N ALA A 31 -18.35 -20.38 -7.38
CA ALA A 31 -18.07 -18.95 -7.34
C ALA A 31 -18.44 -18.24 -8.65
N PHE A 32 -18.18 -18.89 -9.79
CA PHE A 32 -18.44 -18.34 -11.13
C PHE A 32 -19.87 -18.62 -11.65
N LYS A 33 -20.67 -19.39 -10.90
CA LYS A 33 -22.07 -19.66 -11.23
C LYS A 33 -22.91 -18.39 -11.41
N GLN A 34 -22.66 -17.35 -10.60
CA GLN A 34 -23.42 -16.10 -10.66
C GLN A 34 -23.20 -15.33 -11.98
N VAL A 35 -22.07 -15.54 -12.65
CA VAL A 35 -21.75 -14.92 -13.94
C VAL A 35 -21.98 -15.88 -15.11
N GLY A 36 -22.63 -17.03 -14.88
CA GLY A 36 -22.98 -18.00 -15.92
C GLY A 36 -21.77 -18.72 -16.54
N ARG A 37 -20.60 -18.70 -15.88
CA ARG A 37 -19.38 -19.36 -16.36
C ARG A 37 -19.19 -20.69 -15.64
N LYS A 38 -19.06 -21.76 -16.42
CA LYS A 38 -18.70 -23.10 -15.94
C LYS A 38 -17.18 -23.24 -15.90
N ILE A 39 -16.63 -23.75 -14.80
CA ILE A 39 -15.18 -23.93 -14.63
C ILE A 39 -14.85 -25.43 -14.68
N SER A 40 -13.93 -25.82 -15.57
CA SER A 40 -13.44 -27.20 -15.68
C SER A 40 -12.11 -27.39 -14.95
N ALA A 41 -11.76 -28.64 -14.64
CA ALA A 41 -10.48 -28.97 -13.99
C ALA A 41 -9.24 -28.69 -14.87
N SER A 42 -9.43 -28.47 -16.17
CA SER A 42 -8.38 -28.09 -17.12
C SER A 42 -8.10 -26.58 -17.16
N GLU A 43 -8.90 -25.76 -16.46
CA GLU A 43 -8.71 -24.31 -16.46
C GLU A 43 -7.38 -23.96 -15.77
N ASP A 44 -6.70 -22.96 -16.32
CA ASP A 44 -5.46 -22.45 -15.76
C ASP A 44 -5.73 -21.50 -14.59
N VAL A 45 -4.92 -21.65 -13.54
CA VAL A 45 -4.86 -20.76 -12.38
C VAL A 45 -3.43 -20.31 -12.14
N VAL A 46 -3.28 -19.06 -11.69
CA VAL A 46 -1.98 -18.51 -11.31
C VAL A 46 -1.82 -18.59 -9.80
N ILE A 47 -0.73 -19.19 -9.35
CA ILE A 47 -0.32 -19.20 -7.96
C ILE A 47 0.95 -18.36 -7.79
N TYR A 48 0.97 -17.53 -6.73
CA TYR A 48 2.09 -16.64 -6.43
C TYR A 48 3.02 -17.17 -5.33
N ALA A 49 2.62 -18.23 -4.64
CA ALA A 49 3.31 -18.72 -3.44
C ALA A 49 3.19 -20.24 -3.31
N LYS A 50 3.78 -20.99 -4.26
CA LYS A 50 3.71 -22.45 -4.27
C LYS A 50 4.28 -23.10 -2.99
N GLU A 51 5.45 -22.66 -2.54
CA GLU A 51 6.05 -23.18 -1.31
C GLU A 51 5.18 -22.94 -0.07
N TYR A 52 4.47 -21.82 -0.02
CA TYR A 52 3.51 -21.53 1.04
C TYR A 52 2.38 -22.56 1.01
N PHE A 53 1.81 -22.84 -0.17
CA PHE A 53 0.73 -23.80 -0.32
C PHE A 53 1.16 -25.24 0.02
N VAL A 54 2.38 -25.66 -0.32
CA VAL A 54 2.93 -26.96 0.11
C VAL A 54 2.94 -27.06 1.63
N LYS A 55 3.55 -26.08 2.31
CA LYS A 55 3.62 -26.05 3.79
C LYS A 55 2.23 -25.95 4.43
N LEU A 56 1.32 -25.21 3.81
CA LEU A 56 -0.06 -25.10 4.26
C LEU A 56 -0.79 -26.45 4.14
N THR A 57 -0.64 -27.16 3.02
CA THR A 57 -1.20 -28.50 2.83
C THR A 57 -0.71 -29.44 3.92
N GLU A 58 0.59 -29.46 4.21
CA GLU A 58 1.15 -30.28 5.28
C GLU A 58 0.52 -29.97 6.64
N LEU A 59 0.41 -28.68 6.98
CA LEU A 59 -0.15 -28.23 8.25
C LEU A 59 -1.64 -28.55 8.36
N VAL A 60 -2.44 -28.22 7.35
CA VAL A 60 -3.89 -28.46 7.33
C VAL A 60 -4.15 -29.96 7.43
N THR A 61 -3.46 -30.76 6.64
CA THR A 61 -3.57 -32.22 6.63
C THR A 61 -3.25 -32.80 8.02
N LYS A 62 -2.15 -32.37 8.65
CA LYS A 62 -1.79 -32.76 10.02
C LYS A 62 -2.90 -32.45 11.03
N TYR A 63 -3.54 -31.28 10.93
CA TYR A 63 -4.60 -30.89 11.86
C TYR A 63 -5.93 -31.60 11.57
N LEU A 64 -6.22 -31.94 10.30
CA LEU A 64 -7.43 -32.66 9.91
C LEU A 64 -7.45 -34.11 10.44
N TYR A 65 -6.29 -34.77 10.54
CA TYR A 65 -6.19 -36.15 11.06
C TYR A 65 -6.47 -36.28 12.57
N ASN A 66 -6.49 -35.17 13.32
CA ASN A 66 -6.68 -35.17 14.77
C ASN A 66 -8.01 -34.48 15.15
N PRO A 67 -8.88 -35.06 16.00
CA PRO A 67 -10.10 -34.39 16.47
C PRO A 67 -9.88 -32.99 17.05
N GLN A 68 -8.88 -32.80 17.92
CA GLN A 68 -8.55 -31.48 18.47
C GLN A 68 -8.05 -30.52 17.38
N GLY A 69 -7.26 -31.02 16.43
CA GLY A 69 -6.77 -30.23 15.30
C GLY A 69 -7.90 -29.72 14.41
N ARG A 70 -8.93 -30.54 14.15
CA ARG A 70 -10.14 -30.12 13.43
C ARG A 70 -10.86 -28.98 14.14
N VAL A 71 -11.02 -29.07 15.46
CA VAL A 71 -11.60 -27.97 16.27
C VAL A 71 -10.76 -26.71 16.17
N THR A 72 -9.42 -26.82 16.21
CA THR A 72 -8.53 -25.66 16.04
C THR A 72 -8.71 -25.00 14.66
N LEU A 73 -8.78 -25.78 13.58
CA LEU A 73 -8.99 -25.26 12.22
C LEU A 73 -10.36 -24.55 12.10
N ILE A 74 -11.41 -25.14 12.65
CA ILE A 74 -12.75 -24.54 12.66
C ILE A 74 -12.74 -23.22 13.44
N ASN A 75 -12.13 -23.19 14.63
CA ASN A 75 -12.03 -21.98 15.44
C ASN A 75 -11.21 -20.90 14.73
N TYR A 76 -10.13 -21.26 14.04
CA TYR A 76 -9.33 -20.33 13.24
C TYR A 76 -10.13 -19.76 12.06
N ALA A 77 -10.87 -20.61 11.33
CA ALA A 77 -11.72 -20.18 10.22
C ALA A 77 -12.84 -19.24 10.72
N ALA A 78 -13.53 -19.62 11.81
CA ALA A 78 -14.56 -18.80 12.44
C ALA A 78 -13.99 -17.44 12.91
N TRP A 79 -12.83 -17.45 13.56
CA TRP A 79 -12.16 -16.22 13.98
C TRP A 79 -11.81 -15.31 12.79
N THR A 80 -11.34 -15.88 11.68
CA THR A 80 -11.03 -15.12 10.45
C THR A 80 -12.26 -14.40 9.91
N VAL A 81 -13.43 -15.06 9.92
CA VAL A 81 -14.71 -14.44 9.55
C VAL A 81 -15.11 -13.35 10.55
N ILE A 82 -15.10 -13.65 11.85
CA ILE A 82 -15.48 -12.71 12.91
C ILE A 82 -14.63 -11.45 12.83
N ARG A 83 -13.31 -11.59 12.76
CA ARG A 83 -12.32 -10.52 12.56
C ARG A 83 -12.73 -9.57 11.45
N GLY A 84 -13.11 -10.11 10.28
CA GLY A 84 -13.51 -9.34 9.11
C GLY A 84 -14.84 -8.59 9.29
N LYS A 85 -15.66 -8.98 10.27
CA LYS A 85 -16.97 -8.39 10.53
C LYS A 85 -17.03 -7.48 11.75
N ILE A 86 -16.00 -7.43 12.61
CA ILE A 86 -16.00 -6.67 13.87
C ILE A 86 -16.51 -5.23 13.71
N ARG A 87 -16.16 -4.53 12.62
CA ARG A 87 -16.59 -3.14 12.39
C ARG A 87 -18.11 -2.95 12.31
N TYR A 88 -18.84 -4.01 11.98
CA TYR A 88 -20.30 -4.05 11.86
C TYR A 88 -20.99 -4.59 13.12
N LEU A 89 -20.23 -5.14 14.08
CA LEU A 89 -20.78 -5.71 15.31
C LEU A 89 -21.03 -4.65 16.38
N SER A 90 -21.68 -5.07 17.46
CA SER A 90 -22.00 -4.21 18.61
C SER A 90 -20.74 -3.64 19.28
N LYS A 91 -20.91 -2.56 20.05
CA LYS A 91 -19.82 -1.83 20.71
C LYS A 91 -18.81 -2.73 21.46
N PRO A 92 -19.21 -3.76 22.23
CA PRO A 92 -18.25 -4.62 22.94
C PRO A 92 -17.21 -5.29 22.04
N PHE A 93 -17.59 -5.72 20.82
CA PHE A 93 -16.65 -6.31 19.86
C PHE A 93 -15.66 -5.27 19.32
N ARG A 94 -16.15 -4.06 19.07
CA ARG A 94 -15.33 -2.95 18.57
C ARG A 94 -14.36 -2.44 19.65
N ASP A 95 -14.81 -2.39 20.90
CA ASP A 95 -13.97 -2.07 22.05
C ASP A 95 -12.86 -3.10 22.26
N ALA A 96 -13.17 -4.40 22.12
CA ALA A 96 -12.17 -5.47 22.20
C ALA A 96 -11.10 -5.34 21.10
N LYS A 97 -11.50 -4.99 19.86
CA LYS A 97 -10.56 -4.70 18.78
C LYS A 97 -9.73 -3.45 19.04
N ALA A 98 -10.33 -2.40 19.59
CA ALA A 98 -9.60 -1.18 19.96
C ALA A 98 -8.50 -1.48 21.00
N GLY A 99 -8.77 -2.33 21.99
CA GLY A 99 -7.77 -2.79 22.96
C GLY A 99 -6.63 -3.59 22.32
N LEU A 100 -6.93 -4.46 21.34
CA LEU A 100 -5.90 -5.17 20.58
C LEU A 100 -5.05 -4.21 19.74
N ASN A 101 -5.67 -3.23 19.08
CA ASN A 101 -4.97 -2.24 18.27
C ASN A 101 -4.10 -1.31 19.14
N GLU A 102 -4.55 -0.97 20.34
CA GLU A 102 -3.76 -0.22 21.32
C GLU A 102 -2.48 -1.00 21.71
N ALA A 103 -2.59 -2.31 21.97
CA ALA A 103 -1.44 -3.15 22.28
C ALA A 103 -0.49 -3.33 21.07
N MET A 104 -1.03 -3.41 19.85
CA MET A 104 -0.26 -3.64 18.62
C MET A 104 0.43 -2.37 18.10
N PHE A 105 -0.25 -1.23 18.19
CA PHE A 105 0.15 0.02 17.54
C PHE A 105 0.41 1.16 18.53
N GLY A 106 0.23 0.96 19.83
CA GLY A 106 0.49 1.99 20.85
C GLY A 106 -0.50 3.15 20.85
N SER A 107 -1.58 3.05 20.07
CA SER A 107 -2.63 4.07 19.98
C SER A 107 -3.99 3.42 20.02
N LYS A 108 -4.87 3.96 20.87
CA LYS A 108 -6.26 3.51 20.94
C LYS A 108 -7.07 4.08 19.78
N ASP A 109 -7.75 3.20 19.05
CA ASP A 109 -8.69 3.61 18.01
C ASP A 109 -9.77 4.52 18.60
N LYS A 110 -9.97 5.68 17.97
CA LYS A 110 -11.13 6.52 18.26
C LYS A 110 -12.32 5.93 17.52
N ASP A 111 -13.29 5.39 18.25
CA ASP A 111 -14.53 4.90 17.66
C ASP A 111 -15.46 6.06 17.29
N VAL A 112 -15.12 6.78 16.22
CA VAL A 112 -15.94 7.85 15.66
C VAL A 112 -16.92 7.24 14.66
N ARG A 113 -18.20 7.14 15.09
CA ARG A 113 -19.19 6.34 14.35
C ARG A 113 -19.44 6.87 12.93
N TRP A 114 -19.51 8.18 12.75
CA TRP A 114 -19.78 8.77 11.42
C TRP A 114 -18.60 8.53 10.46
N GLU A 115 -17.35 8.62 10.92
CA GLU A 115 -16.17 8.30 10.11
C GLU A 115 -16.20 6.84 9.66
N THR A 116 -16.60 5.93 10.56
CA THR A 116 -16.80 4.51 10.20
C THR A 116 -17.89 4.37 9.14
N CYS A 117 -19.02 5.06 9.27
CA CYS A 117 -20.09 5.02 8.28
C CYS A 117 -19.64 5.55 6.92
N VAL A 118 -18.89 6.67 6.89
CA VAL A 118 -18.33 7.22 5.66
C VAL A 118 -17.38 6.23 5.02
N SER A 119 -16.44 5.66 5.77
CA SER A 119 -15.51 4.65 5.25
C SER A 119 -16.23 3.40 4.73
N VAL A 120 -17.28 2.91 5.39
CA VAL A 120 -18.04 1.74 4.91
C VAL A 120 -18.77 2.05 3.59
N VAL A 121 -19.33 3.24 3.44
CA VAL A 121 -19.99 3.66 2.20
C VAL A 121 -18.95 3.85 1.10
N ASP A 122 -17.83 4.47 1.42
CA ASP A 122 -16.71 4.64 0.48
C ASP A 122 -16.13 3.29 0.03
N ASP A 123 -15.92 2.33 0.94
CA ASP A 123 -15.45 0.98 0.59
C ASP A 123 -16.45 0.20 -0.30
N GLY A 124 -17.75 0.44 -0.13
CA GLY A 124 -18.81 -0.33 -0.80
C GLY A 124 -19.24 0.24 -2.14
N ILE A 125 -19.24 1.57 -2.29
CA ILE A 125 -19.71 2.29 -3.47
C ILE A 125 -18.78 3.45 -3.84
N THR A 126 -17.47 3.21 -3.75
CA THR A 126 -16.38 4.19 -3.96
C THR A 126 -16.61 5.08 -5.18
N PHE A 127 -17.00 4.49 -6.33
CA PHE A 127 -17.23 5.25 -7.56
C PHE A 127 -18.37 6.27 -7.44
N ALA A 128 -19.46 5.93 -6.76
CA ALA A 128 -20.57 6.84 -6.56
C ALA A 128 -20.20 7.96 -5.58
N VAL A 129 -19.53 7.61 -4.48
CA VAL A 129 -19.04 8.57 -3.47
C VAL A 129 -18.05 9.54 -4.09
N ASN A 130 -17.06 9.04 -4.84
CA ASN A 130 -16.08 9.86 -5.54
C ASN A 130 -16.73 10.75 -6.59
N ALA A 131 -17.72 10.26 -7.35
CA ALA A 131 -18.44 11.10 -8.30
C ALA A 131 -19.19 12.26 -7.60
N MET A 132 -19.80 12.01 -6.45
CA MET A 132 -20.42 13.07 -5.64
C MET A 132 -19.37 14.04 -5.09
N PHE A 133 -18.27 13.51 -4.53
CA PHE A 133 -17.17 14.32 -3.99
C PHE A 133 -16.57 15.24 -5.04
N ILE A 134 -16.33 14.73 -6.27
CA ILE A 134 -15.84 15.50 -7.40
C ILE A 134 -16.80 16.64 -7.76
N ARG A 135 -18.09 16.36 -7.87
CA ARG A 135 -19.11 17.37 -8.22
C ARG A 135 -19.19 18.51 -7.21
N GLU A 136 -19.07 18.19 -5.91
CA GLU A 136 -19.20 19.18 -4.84
C GLU A 136 -17.90 19.95 -4.58
N THR A 137 -16.76 19.27 -4.65
CA THR A 137 -15.47 19.80 -4.19
C THR A 137 -14.62 20.37 -5.32
N PHE A 138 -14.68 19.79 -6.52
CA PHE A 138 -13.85 20.21 -7.66
C PHE A 138 -14.68 21.01 -8.67
N LYS A 139 -14.46 22.34 -8.69
CA LYS A 139 -15.03 23.25 -9.68
C LYS A 139 -13.97 23.61 -10.73
N GLY A 140 -14.30 23.52 -12.03
CA GLY A 140 -13.42 23.97 -13.13
C GLY A 140 -12.53 22.89 -13.76
N GLU A 141 -11.44 23.31 -14.43
CA GLU A 141 -10.53 22.48 -15.25
C GLU A 141 -9.64 21.49 -14.46
N SER A 142 -9.72 21.47 -13.13
CA SER A 142 -8.94 20.55 -12.27
C SER A 142 -9.32 19.06 -12.43
N GLN A 143 -10.35 18.74 -13.22
CA GLN A 143 -10.91 17.40 -13.40
C GLN A 143 -10.05 16.48 -14.29
N SER A 144 -9.17 17.03 -15.13
CA SER A 144 -8.42 16.27 -16.15
C SER A 144 -7.35 15.32 -15.58
N ILE A 145 -6.92 15.52 -14.32
CA ILE A 145 -5.78 14.79 -13.72
C ILE A 145 -6.23 13.60 -12.85
N LEU A 146 -7.40 13.67 -12.21
CA LEU A 146 -7.88 12.65 -11.27
C LEU A 146 -8.27 11.33 -11.95
N VAL A 147 -8.86 11.40 -13.14
CA VAL A 147 -9.31 10.20 -13.90
C VAL A 147 -8.13 9.30 -14.27
N LEU A 148 -6.93 9.86 -14.44
CA LEU A 148 -5.72 9.09 -14.74
C LEU A 148 -5.24 8.30 -13.52
N TRP A 149 -5.38 8.84 -12.32
CA TRP A 149 -4.96 8.18 -11.08
C TRP A 149 -5.91 7.03 -10.72
N ASP A 150 -7.22 7.22 -10.85
CA ASP A 150 -8.21 6.15 -10.61
C ASP A 150 -8.03 4.97 -11.58
N LEU A 151 -7.70 5.23 -12.85
CA LEU A 151 -7.40 4.19 -13.84
C LEU A 151 -6.06 3.48 -13.57
N LEU A 152 -5.04 4.21 -13.14
CA LEU A 152 -3.74 3.64 -12.78
C LEU A 152 -3.83 2.79 -11.51
N TRP A 153 -4.65 3.18 -10.54
CA TRP A 153 -4.88 2.42 -9.30
C TRP A 153 -5.68 1.14 -9.56
N ALA A 154 -6.72 1.21 -10.40
CA ALA A 154 -7.51 0.05 -10.82
C ALA A 154 -6.69 -0.99 -11.61
N MET A 155 -5.67 -0.55 -12.35
CA MET A 155 -4.80 -1.45 -13.15
C MET A 155 -3.62 -2.04 -12.36
N ASN A 156 -3.25 -1.49 -11.19
CA ASN A 156 -2.10 -1.94 -10.39
C ASN A 156 -2.48 -2.65 -9.07
N LEU A 157 -3.73 -3.09 -8.92
CA LEU A 157 -4.22 -3.80 -7.73
C LEU A 157 -3.74 -5.26 -7.62
N LEU A 158 -2.46 -5.53 -7.91
CA LEU A 158 -1.88 -6.88 -7.80
C LEU A 158 -0.56 -6.94 -7.04
N MET A 159 -0.16 -5.90 -6.32
CA MET A 159 1.15 -5.86 -5.70
C MET A 159 1.10 -5.52 -4.20
N LEU A 160 0.58 -6.40 -3.36
CA LEU A 160 0.83 -6.30 -1.91
C LEU A 160 0.86 -7.68 -1.23
N LEU A 161 2.06 -8.23 -1.01
CA LEU A 161 2.35 -9.14 0.11
C LEU A 161 3.81 -8.98 0.59
N MET A 162 3.95 -8.40 1.79
CA MET A 162 4.89 -8.69 2.90
C MET A 162 6.43 -8.59 2.73
N ILE A 163 7.30 -8.46 3.76
CA ILE A 163 7.37 -7.88 5.13
C ILE A 163 8.91 -7.80 5.45
N GLN A 164 9.37 -6.77 6.20
CA GLN A 164 10.67 -6.46 6.89
C GLN A 164 11.34 -5.18 6.34
N LEU A 165 11.85 -4.31 7.24
CA LEU A 165 12.51 -3.03 6.92
C LEU A 165 13.82 -3.35 6.23
N ASN A 166 13.76 -3.41 4.92
CA ASN A 166 14.83 -3.89 4.07
C ASN A 166 14.89 -2.93 2.89
N GLY A 167 16.08 -2.40 2.58
CA GLY A 167 16.27 -1.57 1.39
C GLY A 167 15.85 -2.25 0.08
N LYS A 168 15.65 -3.58 0.10
CA LYS A 168 15.05 -4.36 -0.99
C LYS A 168 13.52 -4.26 -1.07
N THR A 169 12.82 -4.13 0.07
CA THR A 169 11.35 -4.04 0.12
C THR A 169 10.88 -2.64 -0.23
N THR A 170 11.55 -1.61 0.29
CA THR A 170 11.21 -0.21 0.01
C THR A 170 11.82 0.31 -1.29
N LEU A 171 12.55 -0.53 -2.03
CA LEU A 171 13.30 -0.12 -3.23
C LEU A 171 12.39 0.56 -4.26
N GLY A 172 11.23 -0.04 -4.58
CA GLY A 172 10.32 0.49 -5.59
C GLY A 172 9.85 1.90 -5.24
N GLU A 173 9.33 2.08 -4.02
CA GLU A 173 8.86 3.37 -3.53
C GLU A 173 9.99 4.38 -3.36
N ASN A 174 11.17 3.98 -2.88
CA ASN A 174 12.33 4.89 -2.78
C ASN A 174 12.79 5.39 -4.15
N LEU A 175 12.74 4.53 -5.18
CA LEU A 175 13.04 4.92 -6.56
C LEU A 175 11.98 5.85 -7.12
N ALA A 176 10.70 5.60 -6.82
CA ALA A 176 9.60 6.49 -7.20
C ALA A 176 9.75 7.86 -6.53
N ASP A 177 10.11 7.92 -5.25
CA ASP A 177 10.34 9.17 -4.52
C ASP A 177 11.51 9.96 -5.13
N CYS A 178 12.65 9.31 -5.39
CA CYS A 178 13.81 9.96 -5.98
C CYS A 178 13.55 10.44 -7.43
N GLY A 179 12.97 9.56 -8.26
CA GLY A 179 12.66 9.87 -9.66
C GLY A 179 11.57 10.95 -9.78
N GLY A 180 10.51 10.84 -8.99
CA GLY A 180 9.41 11.80 -8.94
C GLY A 180 9.88 13.19 -8.53
N LEU A 181 10.71 13.29 -7.49
CA LEU A 181 11.31 14.56 -7.06
C LEU A 181 12.15 15.20 -8.18
N LYS A 182 13.02 14.43 -8.83
CA LYS A 182 13.90 14.91 -9.90
C LYS A 182 13.11 15.41 -11.11
N VAL A 183 12.17 14.60 -11.61
CA VAL A 183 11.32 14.96 -12.76
C VAL A 183 10.46 16.17 -12.45
N ALA A 184 9.86 16.24 -11.25
CA ALA A 184 9.06 17.39 -10.83
C ALA A 184 9.89 18.68 -10.75
N PHE A 185 11.12 18.62 -10.23
CA PHE A 185 11.98 19.80 -10.17
C PHE A 185 12.42 20.25 -11.58
N GLN A 186 12.76 19.32 -12.46
CA GLN A 186 13.08 19.63 -13.87
C GLN A 186 11.88 20.26 -14.59
N ALA A 187 10.67 19.73 -14.38
CA ALA A 187 9.45 20.31 -14.92
C ALA A 187 9.21 21.73 -14.40
N TYR A 188 9.45 21.97 -13.10
CA TYR A 188 9.37 23.31 -12.52
C TYR A 188 10.39 24.27 -13.15
N GLN A 189 11.66 23.88 -13.29
CA GLN A 189 12.67 24.71 -13.95
C GLN A 189 12.31 25.02 -15.40
N LYS A 190 11.78 24.03 -16.14
CA LYS A 190 11.29 24.22 -17.52
C LYS A 190 10.14 25.23 -17.56
N TRP A 191 9.16 25.10 -16.65
CA TRP A 191 8.06 26.04 -16.55
C TRP A 191 8.56 27.46 -16.25
N VAL A 192 9.52 27.63 -15.33
CA VAL A 192 10.13 28.94 -15.03
C VAL A 192 10.87 29.52 -16.24
N ALA A 193 11.47 28.68 -17.09
CA ALA A 193 12.16 29.13 -18.30
C ALA A 193 11.20 29.56 -19.41
N GLU A 194 10.04 28.90 -19.53
CA GLU A 194 8.99 29.21 -20.51
C GLU A 194 8.08 30.37 -20.05
N ASN A 195 8.04 30.63 -18.75
CA ASN A 195 7.20 31.64 -18.13
C ASN A 195 8.06 32.71 -17.42
N HIS A 196 7.44 33.54 -16.60
CA HIS A 196 8.15 34.50 -15.75
C HIS A 196 8.40 33.91 -14.37
N LYS A 197 9.47 34.36 -13.71
CA LYS A 197 9.73 34.02 -12.31
C LYS A 197 8.59 34.53 -11.44
N GLU A 198 8.13 33.66 -10.55
CA GLU A 198 7.10 33.96 -9.58
C GLU A 198 7.57 35.03 -8.56
N LEU A 199 6.62 35.82 -8.05
CA LEU A 199 6.88 36.81 -7.01
C LEU A 199 7.19 36.13 -5.67
N PRO A 200 8.24 36.54 -4.93
CA PRO A 200 8.57 35.93 -3.65
C PRO A 200 7.40 35.95 -2.65
N LEU A 201 7.27 34.90 -1.85
CA LEU A 201 6.26 34.84 -0.79
C LEU A 201 6.56 35.87 0.32
N PRO A 202 5.60 36.71 0.71
CA PRO A 202 5.78 37.67 1.79
C PRO A 202 6.13 36.98 3.12
N GLY A 203 7.15 37.48 3.81
CA GLY A 203 7.55 36.97 5.13
C GLY A 203 8.33 35.65 5.12
N VAL A 204 8.65 35.09 3.95
CA VAL A 204 9.43 33.85 3.84
C VAL A 204 10.77 34.13 3.13
N PRO A 205 11.91 34.06 3.82
CA PRO A 205 13.22 34.39 3.24
C PRO A 205 13.81 33.22 2.44
N LEU A 206 13.00 32.59 1.58
CA LEU A 206 13.40 31.45 0.74
C LEU A 206 13.12 31.76 -0.73
N THR A 207 13.97 31.23 -1.62
CA THR A 207 13.71 31.27 -3.07
C THR A 207 12.63 30.26 -3.44
N HIS A 208 11.98 30.40 -4.60
CA HIS A 208 11.01 29.41 -5.04
C HIS A 208 11.61 28.00 -5.23
N ASN A 209 12.87 27.91 -5.66
CA ASN A 209 13.58 26.62 -5.71
C ASN A 209 13.72 25.99 -4.31
N GLN A 210 14.00 26.79 -3.29
CA GLN A 210 14.05 26.31 -1.90
C GLN A 210 12.65 25.95 -1.37
N LEU A 211 11.63 26.74 -1.74
CA LEU A 211 10.24 26.48 -1.40
C LEU A 211 9.72 25.18 -2.03
N PHE A 212 10.15 24.84 -3.24
CA PHE A 212 9.83 23.57 -3.88
C PHE A 212 10.25 22.38 -3.00
N PHE A 213 11.51 22.35 -2.56
CA PHE A 213 12.01 21.28 -1.70
C PHE A 213 11.40 21.31 -0.29
N LEU A 214 11.09 22.50 0.23
CA LEU A 214 10.38 22.63 1.50
C LEU A 214 8.95 22.07 1.40
N ALA A 215 8.22 22.35 0.32
CA ALA A 215 6.88 21.82 0.08
C ALA A 215 6.89 20.29 -0.05
N TYR A 216 7.87 19.74 -0.75
CA TYR A 216 8.12 18.29 -0.80
C TYR A 216 8.38 17.70 0.60
N ALA A 217 9.24 18.32 1.40
CA ALA A 217 9.49 17.84 2.75
C ALA A 217 8.25 17.93 3.66
N HIS A 218 7.44 18.97 3.46
CA HIS A 218 6.22 19.22 4.22
C HIS A 218 5.11 18.21 3.92
N SER A 219 5.02 17.68 2.69
CA SER A 219 4.00 16.67 2.36
C SER A 219 4.19 15.35 3.10
N GLU A 220 5.41 15.05 3.54
CA GLU A 220 5.74 13.83 4.31
C GLU A 220 5.70 14.06 5.83
N CYS A 221 5.33 15.26 6.31
CA CYS A 221 5.27 15.56 7.74
C CYS A 221 4.24 14.67 8.46
N SER A 222 4.72 13.79 9.35
CA SER A 222 3.87 12.90 10.14
C SER A 222 4.55 12.48 11.44
N VAL A 223 3.73 12.03 12.39
CA VAL A 223 4.18 11.46 13.67
C VAL A 223 3.54 10.09 13.86
N SER A 224 4.28 9.16 14.45
CA SER A 224 3.81 7.80 14.74
C SER A 224 4.37 7.30 16.06
N THR A 225 3.61 6.44 16.72
CA THR A 225 4.03 5.74 17.94
C THR A 225 5.18 4.77 17.64
N PRO A 226 6.05 4.47 18.63
CA PRO A 226 7.13 3.49 18.45
C PRO A 226 6.64 2.11 18.02
N GLU A 227 5.49 1.67 18.54
CA GLU A 227 4.87 0.38 18.22
C GLU A 227 4.41 0.35 16.76
N LYS A 228 3.73 1.41 16.30
CA LYS A 228 3.32 1.54 14.90
C LYS A 228 4.53 1.62 13.97
N LEU A 229 5.58 2.36 14.35
CA LEU A 229 6.82 2.42 13.56
C LEU A 229 7.48 1.04 13.43
N ARG A 230 7.52 0.25 14.51
CA ARG A 230 8.02 -1.14 14.47
C ARG A 230 7.14 -2.03 13.61
N PHE A 231 5.82 -1.87 13.67
CA PHE A 231 4.90 -2.64 12.84
C PHE A 231 5.04 -2.27 11.36
N SER A 232 4.97 -0.98 11.02
CA SER A 232 5.16 -0.47 9.67
C SER A 232 6.53 -0.81 9.12
N ALA A 233 7.56 -0.79 9.96
CA ALA A 233 8.88 -1.26 9.56
C ALA A 233 8.85 -2.68 9.01
N LEU A 234 7.97 -3.52 9.56
CA LEU A 234 7.78 -4.88 9.09
C LEU A 234 6.81 -4.94 7.91
N THR A 235 5.71 -4.19 7.89
CA THR A 235 4.64 -4.45 6.91
C THR A 235 4.56 -3.49 5.75
N ASP A 236 5.12 -2.29 5.88
CA ASP A 236 4.97 -1.20 4.92
C ASP A 236 6.01 -1.31 3.80
N THR A 237 5.55 -1.09 2.57
CA THR A 237 6.41 -0.99 1.38
C THR A 237 7.05 0.40 1.26
N HIS A 238 6.53 1.40 1.96
CA HIS A 238 7.10 2.74 2.00
C HIS A 238 8.15 2.86 3.11
N SER A 239 9.18 3.66 2.85
CA SER A 239 10.10 4.07 3.91
C SER A 239 9.38 4.95 4.93
N ALA A 240 9.84 4.95 6.18
CA ALA A 240 9.25 5.85 7.18
C ALA A 240 9.35 7.31 6.71
N PRO A 241 8.36 8.18 6.98
CA PRO A 241 8.24 9.48 6.31
C PRO A 241 9.48 10.37 6.43
N LYS A 242 10.17 10.34 7.58
CA LYS A 242 11.47 11.00 7.76
C LYS A 242 12.51 10.59 6.70
N TYR A 243 12.57 9.32 6.33
CA TYR A 243 13.51 8.79 5.34
C TYR A 243 13.05 9.03 3.90
N ARG A 244 11.75 9.21 3.65
CA ARG A 244 11.21 9.67 2.36
C ARG A 244 11.55 11.14 2.07
N VAL A 245 11.86 11.91 3.10
CA VAL A 245 12.47 13.24 2.95
C VAL A 245 13.98 13.13 2.79
N ILE A 246 14.67 12.50 3.74
CA ILE A 246 16.15 12.49 3.79
C ILE A 246 16.75 11.77 2.59
N GLY A 247 16.24 10.61 2.21
CA GLY A 247 16.78 9.80 1.11
C GLY A 247 16.79 10.56 -0.22
N PRO A 248 15.62 10.93 -0.77
CA PRO A 248 15.51 11.68 -2.02
C PRO A 248 16.26 13.01 -2.02
N LEU A 249 16.15 13.82 -0.95
CA LEU A 249 16.85 15.11 -0.90
C LEU A 249 18.38 14.95 -0.81
N SER A 250 18.88 13.97 -0.07
CA SER A 250 20.32 13.71 0.00
C SER A 250 20.90 13.20 -1.32
N ASN A 251 20.11 12.47 -2.11
CA ASN A 251 20.47 12.02 -3.47
C ASN A 251 20.28 13.11 -4.54
N SER A 252 19.66 14.25 -4.24
CA SER A 252 19.47 15.35 -5.18
C SER A 252 20.68 16.30 -5.19
N GLU A 253 21.32 16.46 -6.35
CA GLU A 253 22.32 17.52 -6.55
C GLU A 253 21.69 18.91 -6.60
N ASP A 254 20.45 18.99 -7.12
CA ASP A 254 19.68 20.23 -7.14
C ASP A 254 19.41 20.75 -5.73
N PHE A 255 18.94 19.89 -4.83
CA PHE A 255 18.74 20.26 -3.43
C PHE A 255 20.04 20.76 -2.79
N ALA A 256 21.14 20.02 -2.96
CA ALA A 256 22.43 20.39 -2.40
C ALA A 256 22.93 21.75 -2.92
N ARG A 257 22.66 22.07 -4.19
CA ARG A 257 23.00 23.36 -4.81
C ARG A 257 22.13 24.50 -4.27
N GLU A 258 20.81 24.33 -4.24
CA GLU A 258 19.88 25.39 -3.82
C GLU A 258 20.01 25.73 -2.32
N PHE A 259 20.38 24.75 -1.49
CA PHE A 259 20.65 24.95 -0.06
C PHE A 259 22.15 25.12 0.28
N LYS A 260 23.02 25.16 -0.73
CA LYS A 260 24.47 25.32 -0.57
C LYS A 260 25.06 24.32 0.45
N CYS A 261 24.61 23.07 0.40
CA CYS A 261 25.03 22.03 1.34
C CYS A 261 26.51 21.70 1.16
N ARG A 262 27.27 21.71 2.26
CA ARG A 262 28.69 21.32 2.26
C ARG A 262 28.88 19.91 1.72
N SER A 263 29.91 19.71 0.90
CA SER A 263 30.28 18.37 0.40
C SER A 263 30.52 17.40 1.56
N LYS A 264 30.05 16.16 1.42
CA LYS A 264 30.10 15.08 2.43
C LYS A 264 29.32 15.38 3.72
N SER A 265 28.45 16.39 3.73
CA SER A 265 27.49 16.57 4.82
C SER A 265 26.39 15.50 4.76
N ALA A 266 25.64 15.33 5.85
CA ALA A 266 24.57 14.32 5.92
C ALA A 266 23.53 14.44 4.79
N MET A 267 23.25 15.66 4.34
CA MET A 267 22.30 15.94 3.24
C MET A 267 22.99 16.16 1.88
N ASN A 268 24.30 15.97 1.80
CA ASN A 268 25.06 15.96 0.54
C ASN A 268 26.15 14.88 0.58
N PRO A 269 25.75 13.59 0.73
CA PRO A 269 26.67 12.46 0.74
C PRO A 269 27.26 12.21 -0.65
N GLN A 270 28.39 11.50 -0.68
CA GLN A 270 29.06 11.02 -1.89
C GLN A 270 29.47 9.56 -1.67
N PRO A 271 29.16 8.62 -2.59
CA PRO A 271 28.43 8.80 -3.85
C PRO A 271 26.91 9.00 -3.64
N LYS A 272 26.23 9.59 -4.62
CA LYS A 272 24.76 9.67 -4.68
C LYS A 272 24.18 8.53 -5.51
N CYS A 273 22.95 8.13 -5.19
CA CYS A 273 22.21 7.13 -5.94
C CYS A 273 21.37 7.79 -7.03
N GLU A 274 21.55 7.39 -8.29
CA GLU A 274 20.78 7.90 -9.44
C GLU A 274 20.46 6.76 -10.40
N ILE A 275 19.21 6.69 -10.88
CA ILE A 275 18.74 5.66 -11.82
C ILE A 275 18.00 6.30 -13.01
N TRP A 276 17.04 7.19 -12.72
CA TRP A 276 16.23 7.92 -13.68
C TRP A 276 16.73 9.35 -13.84
#